data_AF-A0A5J4ZIY1-F1
#
_entry.id   AF-A0A5J4ZIY1-F1
#
_cell.length_a   1.000
_cell.length_b   1.000
_cell.length_c   1.000
_cell.angle_alpha   90.00
_cell.angle_beta   90.00
_cell.angle_gamma   90.00
#
_symmetry.space_group_name_H-M   'P 1'
#
loop_
_entity.id
_entity.type
_entity.pdbx_description
1 polymer ?
#
loop_
_entity_poly.entity_id
_entity_poly.type
_entity_poly.pdbx_seq_one_letter_code
_entity_poly.pdbx_strand_id
1 'polypeptide(L)' 'MSAYTLVLGAGSMATNAGKHPGQLKDDVTSPGGTTIASIHELERSGFRGILMNAVVSAGKRRRELSQS' A
#
# COMPACT_ATOMS: atom_id res chain seq x y z
N MET A 1 17.02 -10.11 1.86
CA MET A 1 16.21 -9.14 1.10
C MET A 1 15.97 -7.93 2.01
N SER A 2 16.36 -6.74 1.60
CA SER A 2 16.13 -5.52 2.40
C SER A 2 14.70 -5.01 2.19
N ALA A 3 14.07 -4.48 3.23
CA ALA A 3 12.74 -3.86 3.13
C ALA A 3 12.70 -2.78 2.03
N TYR A 4 13.79 -2.01 1.89
CA TYR A 4 13.95 -1.01 0.83
C TYR A 4 13.80 -1.60 -0.58
N THR A 5 14.50 -2.70 -0.88
CA THR A 5 14.45 -3.34 -2.19
C THR A 5 13.09 -3.95 -2.51
N LEU A 6 12.36 -4.42 -1.49
CA LEU A 6 11.01 -4.94 -1.65
C LEU A 6 10.04 -3.85 -2.07
N VAL A 7 10.08 -2.70 -1.39
CA VAL A 7 9.22 -1.55 -1.69
C VAL A 7 9.48 -1.02 -3.11
N LEU A 8 10.75 -0.92 -3.51
CA LEU A 8 11.10 -0.52 -4.88
C LEU A 8 10.57 -1.50 -5.93
N GLY A 9 10.76 -2.80 -5.71
CA GLY A 9 10.27 -3.83 -6.62
C GLY A 9 8.74 -3.78 -6.76
N ALA A 10 8.02 -3.71 -5.64
CA ALA A 10 6.56 -3.60 -5.64
C ALA A 10 6.07 -2.32 -6.34
N GLY A 11 6.75 -1.19 -6.12
CA GLY A 11 6.45 0.07 -6.82
C GLY A 11 6.64 -0.04 -8.33
N SER A 12 7.74 -0.64 -8.78
CA SER A 12 8.02 -0.89 -10.20
C SER A 12 6.96 -1.81 -10.84
N MET A 13 6.52 -2.86 -10.13
CA MET A 13 5.43 -3.72 -10.60
C MET A 13 4.12 -2.94 -10.76
N ALA A 14 3.80 -2.09 -9.80
CA ALA A 14 2.58 -1.28 -9.82
C ALA A 14 2.55 -0.27 -10.99
N THR A 15 3.69 0.30 -11.38
CA THR A 15 3.77 1.24 -12.50
C THR A 15 3.85 0.56 -13.86
N ASN A 16 4.54 -0.58 -13.96
CA ASN A 16 4.93 -1.16 -15.23
C ASN A 16 4.04 -2.31 -15.71
N ALA A 17 3.33 -3.00 -14.80
CA ALA A 17 2.56 -4.20 -15.16
C ALA A 17 1.23 -3.90 -15.88
N GLY A 18 0.73 -2.66 -15.85
CA GLY A 18 -0.58 -2.30 -16.41
C GLY A 18 -1.76 -3.00 -15.73
N LYS A 19 -1.55 -3.57 -14.54
CA LYS A 19 -2.56 -4.32 -13.78
C LYS A 19 -3.07 -3.49 -12.61
N HIS A 20 -4.32 -3.72 -12.23
CA HIS A 20 -4.87 -3.16 -10.99
C HIS A 20 -4.05 -3.64 -9.77
N PRO A 21 -3.77 -2.80 -8.76
CA PRO A 21 -3.00 -3.21 -7.58
C PRO A 21 -3.62 -4.40 -6.82
N GLY A 22 -4.95 -4.53 -6.85
CA GLY A 22 -5.66 -5.70 -6.33
C GLY A 22 -5.25 -7.00 -7.03
N GLN A 23 -5.12 -6.97 -8.35
CA GLN A 23 -4.67 -8.11 -9.13
C GLN A 23 -3.21 -8.44 -8.84
N LEU A 24 -2.33 -7.44 -8.76
CA LEU A 24 -0.91 -7.67 -8.41
C LEU A 24 -0.76 -8.29 -7.02
N LYS A 25 -1.60 -7.87 -6.06
CA LYS A 25 -1.69 -8.49 -4.74
C LYS A 25 -2.16 -9.95 -4.87
N ASP A 26 -3.20 -10.24 -5.65
CA ASP A 26 -3.68 -11.61 -5.85
C ASP A 26 -2.62 -12.51 -6.54
N ASP A 27 -1.89 -11.98 -7.53
CA ASP A 27 -0.85 -12.70 -8.29
C ASP A 27 0.29 -13.24 -7.39
N VAL A 28 0.57 -12.60 -6.24
CA VAL A 28 1.62 -13.01 -5.28
C VAL A 28 1.08 -13.71 -4.03
N THR A 29 -0.23 -13.98 -4.00
CA THR A 29 -0.94 -14.46 -2.82
C THR A 29 -1.46 -15.87 -3.05
N SER A 30 -0.65 -16.87 -2.68
CA SER A 30 -1.07 -18.27 -2.74
C SER A 30 -2.03 -18.63 -1.60
N PRO A 31 -3.00 -19.54 -1.81
CA PRO A 31 -3.89 -20.02 -0.76
C PRO A 31 -3.11 -20.59 0.43
N GLY A 32 -3.42 -20.11 1.65
CA GLY A 32 -2.76 -20.55 2.89
C GLY A 32 -1.28 -20.16 3.03
N GLY A 33 -0.74 -19.35 2.11
CA GLY A 33 0.66 -18.94 2.13
C GLY A 33 1.00 -17.86 3.17
N THR A 34 2.29 -17.55 3.28
CA THR A 34 2.79 -16.50 4.19
C THR A 34 2.30 -15.11 3.78
N THR A 35 2.22 -14.83 2.47
CA THR A 35 1.73 -13.54 1.94
C THR A 35 0.29 -13.25 2.38
N ILE A 36 -0.63 -14.22 2.28
CA ILE A 36 -2.02 -14.00 2.70
C ILE A 36 -2.14 -13.84 4.21
N ALA A 37 -1.34 -14.57 4.99
CA ALA A 37 -1.29 -14.39 6.44
C ALA A 37 -0.84 -12.98 6.83
N SER A 38 0.19 -12.44 6.16
CA SER A 38 0.61 -11.05 6.37
C SER A 38 -0.44 -10.04 5.92
N ILE A 39 -1.04 -10.23 4.74
CA ILE A 39 -2.12 -9.35 4.25
C ILE A 39 -3.29 -9.34 5.23
N HIS A 40 -3.69 -10.51 5.75
CA HIS A 40 -4.76 -10.61 6.72
C HIS A 40 -4.50 -9.74 7.96
N GLU A 41 -3.28 -9.75 8.50
CA GLU A 41 -2.93 -8.90 9.65
C GLU A 41 -2.94 -7.39 9.32
N LEU A 42 -2.51 -7.02 8.11
CA LEU A 42 -2.61 -5.64 7.63
C LEU A 42 -4.07 -5.19 7.51
N GLU A 43 -4.95 -6.02 6.96
CA GLU A 43 -6.38 -5.71 6.85
C GLU A 43 -7.05 -5.65 8.24
N ARG A 44 -6.74 -6.59 9.14
CA ARG A 44 -7.24 -6.61 10.52
C ARG A 44 -6.87 -5.33 11.28
N SER A 45 -5.71 -4.76 10.97
CA SER A 45 -5.22 -3.51 11.55
C SER A 45 -5.79 -2.25 10.87
N GLY A 46 -6.61 -2.39 9.82
CA GLY A 46 -7.18 -1.26 9.08
C GLY A 46 -6.17 -0.47 8.25
N PHE A 47 -5.08 -1.11 7.82
CA PHE A 47 -3.92 -0.46 7.19
C PHE A 47 -4.29 0.45 6.01
N ARG A 48 -5.21 0.03 5.14
CA ARG A 48 -5.65 0.83 3.99
C ARG A 48 -6.28 2.16 4.42
N GLY A 49 -7.16 2.10 5.41
CA GLY A 49 -7.83 3.28 5.96
C GLY A 49 -6.83 4.25 6.61
N ILE A 50 -5.81 3.71 7.30
CA ILE A 50 -4.74 4.52 7.91
C ILE A 50 -3.99 5.32 6.83
N LEU A 51 -3.58 4.68 5.74
CA LEU A 51 -2.88 5.35 4.64
C LEU A 51 -3.75 6.42 3.96
N MET A 52 -5.03 6.12 3.71
CA MET A 52 -5.98 7.08 3.14
C MET A 52 -6.12 8.32 4.04
N ASN A 53 -6.30 8.10 5.34
CA ASN A 53 -6.41 9.17 6.33
C ASN A 53 -5.14 10.02 6.43
N ALA A 54 -3.96 9.41 6.31
CA ALA A 54 -2.68 10.12 6.31
C ALA A 54 -2.59 11.08 5.11
N VAL A 55 -2.94 10.62 3.90
CA VAL A 55 -2.93 11.47 2.69
C VAL A 55 -3.94 12.60 2.79
N VAL A 56 -5.16 12.32 3.26
CA VAL A 56 -6.20 13.34 3.48
C VAL A 56 -5.74 14.40 4.50
N SER A 57 -5.15 13.95 5.62
CA SER A 57 -4.65 14.84 6.68
C SER A 57 -3.50 15.72 6.19
N ALA A 58 -2.55 15.16 5.43
CA ALA A 58 -1.47 15.92 4.80
C ALA A 58 -2.02 16.97 3.82
N GLY A 59 -3.02 16.59 3.00
CA GLY A 59 -3.69 17.51 2.09
C GLY A 59 -4.43 18.65 2.80
N LYS A 60 -5.07 18.36 3.94
CA LYS A 60 -5.71 19.36 4.80
C LYS A 60 -4.68 20.33 5.35
N ARG A 61 -3.59 19.81 5.95
CA ARG A 61 -2.52 20.64 6.51
C ARG A 61 -1.87 21.53 5.47
N ARG A 62 -1.65 21.03 4.25
CA ARG A 62 -1.12 21.82 3.14
C ARG A 62 -2.01 23.02 2.81
N ARG A 63 -3.34 22.86 2.83
CA ARG A 63 -4.28 23.95 2.55
C ARG A 63 -4.26 25.01 3.66
N GLU A 64 -4.21 24.58 4.92
CA GLU A 64 -4.09 25.51 6.07
C GLU A 64 -2.82 26.37 5.98
N LEU A 65 -1.69 25.75 5.63
CA LEU A 65 -0.42 26.44 5.44
C LEU A 65 -0.41 27.42 4.26
N SER A 66 -1.21 27.17 3.23
CA SER A 66 -1.30 28.05 2.05
C SER A 66 -2.21 29.26 2.26
N GLN A 67 -3.03 29.26 3.33
CA GLN A 67 -3.96 30.33 3.69
C GLN A 67 -3.42 31.23 4.81
N SER A 68 -2.21 30.94 5.31
CA SER A 68 -1.46 31.76 6.28
C SER A 68 -0.44 32.63 5.54
#